data_AF-A0A9E4H7W0-F1
#
_entry.id   AF-A0A9E4H7W0-F1
#
_cell.length_a   1.000
_cell.length_b   1.000
_cell.length_c   1.000
_cell.angle_alpha   90.00
_cell.angle_beta   90.00
_cell.angle_gamma   90.00
#
_symmetry.space_group_name_H-M   'P 1'
#
loop_
_entity.id
_entity.type
_entity.pdbx_description
1 polymer ?
#
loop_
_entity_poly.entity_id
_entity_poly.type
_entity_poly.pdbx_seq_one_letter_code
_entity_poly.pdbx_strand_id
1 'polypeptide(L)' 'MAETNERPEPNYNPFPPGQNRRATVTDVDVEDMGNMLRRAFVGRDVKFTIYCDEGPNVGGFHTAPAPLHYFAASIAF' A
#
# COMPACT_ATOMS: atom_id res chain seq x y z
N MET A 1 -2.60 -9.99 -49.10
CA MET A 1 -1.85 -10.42 -47.91
C MET A 1 -2.39 -9.59 -46.75
N ALA A 2 -3.03 -10.21 -45.76
CA ALA A 2 -3.62 -9.49 -44.63
C ALA A 2 -2.56 -9.39 -43.52
N GLU A 3 -2.21 -8.17 -43.14
CA GLU A 3 -1.32 -7.92 -42.00
C GLU A 3 -2.03 -8.34 -40.72
N THR A 4 -1.46 -9.33 -40.02
CA THR A 4 -1.86 -9.70 -38.67
C THR A 4 -1.40 -8.59 -37.73
N ASN A 5 -2.32 -7.69 -37.40
CA ASN A 5 -2.12 -6.63 -36.42
C ASN A 5 -2.16 -7.24 -35.01
N GLU A 6 -1.08 -7.92 -34.63
CA GLU A 6 -0.89 -8.48 -33.28
C GLU A 6 -0.61 -7.32 -32.31
N ARG A 7 -1.68 -6.64 -31.89
CA ARG A 7 -1.59 -5.78 -30.71
C ARG A 7 -1.26 -6.70 -29.53
N PRO A 8 -0.18 -6.43 -28.76
CA PRO A 8 0.12 -7.24 -27.60
C PRO A 8 -1.08 -7.22 -26.66
N GLU A 9 -1.45 -8.40 -26.18
CA GLU A 9 -2.54 -8.56 -25.22
C GLU A 9 -2.29 -7.67 -24.00
N PRO A 10 -3.32 -7.00 -23.46
CA PRO A 10 -3.18 -6.18 -22.27
C PRO A 10 -2.50 -6.95 -21.13
N ASN A 11 -1.48 -6.35 -20.51
CA ASN A 11 -0.85 -6.90 -19.31
C ASN A 11 -1.72 -6.74 -18.04
N TYR A 12 -2.96 -6.29 -18.21
CA TYR A 12 -3.93 -6.09 -17.15
C TYR A 12 -5.19 -6.88 -17.45
N ASN A 13 -5.86 -7.34 -16.40
CA ASN A 13 -7.15 -8.00 -16.54
C ASN A 13 -8.20 -6.93 -16.94
N PRO A 14 -8.79 -6.98 -18.15
CA PRO A 14 -9.72 -5.96 -18.61
C PRO A 14 -10.93 -5.83 -17.70
N PHE A 15 -11.61 -4.68 -17.75
CA PHE A 15 -12.89 -4.53 -17.07
C PHE A 15 -13.92 -5.45 -17.74
N PRO A 16 -14.72 -6.20 -16.97
CA PRO A 16 -15.90 -6.88 -17.49
C PRO A 16 -16.80 -5.89 -18.26
N PRO A 17 -17.43 -6.28 -19.38
CA PRO A 17 -18.33 -5.42 -20.13
C PRO A 17 -19.41 -4.80 -19.22
N GLY A 18 -19.56 -3.48 -19.26
CA GLY A 18 -20.53 -2.75 -18.41
C GLY A 18 -20.01 -2.33 -17.03
N GLN A 19 -18.80 -2.75 -16.62
CA GLN A 19 -18.13 -2.17 -15.46
C GLN A 19 -17.30 -0.93 -15.84
N ASN A 20 -17.46 0.13 -15.05
CA ASN A 20 -16.66 1.35 -15.11
C ASN A 20 -15.82 1.56 -13.83
N ARG A 21 -15.81 0.60 -12.89
CA ARG A 21 -15.13 0.71 -11.60
C ARG A 21 -14.57 -0.64 -11.16
N ARG A 22 -13.35 -0.62 -10.61
CA ARG A 22 -12.71 -1.72 -9.89
C ARG A 22 -12.26 -1.15 -8.55
N ALA A 23 -12.45 -1.91 -7.49
CA ALA A 23 -12.06 -1.53 -6.15
C ALA A 23 -11.20 -2.66 -5.57
N THR A 24 -10.13 -2.26 -4.89
CA THR A 24 -9.34 -3.14 -4.03
C THR A 24 -9.61 -2.70 -2.60
N VAL A 25 -9.95 -3.65 -1.73
CA VAL A 25 -10.11 -3.41 -0.30
C VAL A 25 -8.91 -4.02 0.39
N THR A 26 -8.19 -3.18 1.15
CA THR A 26 -7.08 -3.61 1.99
C THR A 26 -7.47 -3.34 3.43
N ASP A 27 -7.62 -4.40 4.20
CA ASP A 27 -7.87 -4.32 5.64
C ASP A 27 -6.54 -4.04 6.36
N VAL A 28 -6.54 -3.10 7.31
CA VAL A 28 -5.36 -2.75 8.10
C VAL A 28 -5.76 -2.55 9.56
N ASP A 29 -5.15 -3.33 10.45
CA ASP A 29 -5.29 -3.17 11.89
C ASP A 29 -4.05 -2.50 12.46
N VAL A 30 -4.23 -1.54 13.38
CA VAL A 30 -3.13 -0.75 13.94
C VAL A 30 -3.15 -0.81 15.45
N GLU A 31 -2.00 -1.13 16.03
CA GLU A 31 -1.74 -1.06 17.47
C GLU A 31 -0.90 0.18 17.79
N ASP A 32 -1.33 0.92 18.81
CA ASP A 32 -0.52 1.97 19.43
C ASP A 32 0.41 1.31 20.47
N MET A 33 1.71 1.46 20.26
CA MET A 33 2.75 0.91 21.14
C MET A 33 3.31 1.97 22.10
N GLY A 34 2.71 3.17 22.13
CA GLY A 34 3.13 4.30 22.93
C GLY A 34 4.23 5.13 22.25
N ASN A 35 4.39 6.38 22.71
CA ASN A 35 5.47 7.29 22.31
C ASN A 35 5.69 7.31 20.80
N MET A 36 4.62 7.57 20.06
CA MET A 36 4.60 7.66 18.61
C MET A 36 4.93 6.38 17.82
N LEU A 37 5.22 5.26 18.46
CA LEU A 37 5.43 3.97 17.81
C LEU A 37 4.10 3.28 17.53
N ARG A 38 3.88 2.86 16.28
CA ARG A 38 2.71 2.07 15.87
C ARG A 38 3.15 0.83 15.12
N ARG A 39 2.35 -0.23 15.26
CA ARG A 39 2.48 -1.47 14.49
C ARG A 39 1.19 -1.72 13.72
N ALA A 40 1.29 -1.76 12.39
CA ALA A 40 0.18 -2.04 11.51
C ALA A 40 0.29 -3.45 10.90
N PHE A 41 -0.82 -4.18 10.87
CA PHE A 41 -0.97 -5.47 10.23
C PHE A 41 -1.79 -5.30 8.95
N VAL A 42 -1.23 -5.65 7.79
CA VAL A 42 -1.86 -5.41 6.49
C VAL A 42 -2.44 -6.70 5.91
N GLY A 43 -3.74 -6.71 5.66
CA GLY A 43 -4.51 -7.81 5.08
C GLY A 43 -5.16 -8.74 6.13
N ARG A 44 -6.28 -9.38 5.75
CA ARG A 44 -7.09 -10.26 6.64
C ARG A 44 -6.31 -11.39 7.31
N ASP A 45 -5.28 -11.91 6.65
CA ASP A 45 -4.44 -13.01 7.14
C ASP A 45 -2.97 -12.55 7.37
N VAL A 46 -2.77 -11.28 7.74
CA VAL A 46 -1.45 -10.62 7.95
C VAL A 46 -0.45 -10.95 6.85
N LYS A 47 -0.55 -10.23 5.72
CA LYS A 47 0.42 -10.37 4.62
C LYS A 47 1.79 -9.83 5.00
N PHE A 48 1.81 -8.74 5.77
CA PHE A 48 3.04 -8.14 6.30
C PHE A 48 2.72 -7.14 7.42
N THR A 49 3.76 -6.77 8.17
CA THR A 49 3.70 -5.81 9.28
C THR A 49 4.50 -4.56 8.93
N ILE A 50 3.95 -3.39 9.26
CA ILE A 50 4.64 -2.10 9.15
C ILE A 50 4.82 -1.54 10.55
N TYR A 51 6.02 -1.06 10.85
CA TYR A 51 6.26 -0.21 12.02
C TYR A 51 6.37 1.23 11.56
N CYS A 52 5.74 2.17 12.26
CA CYS A 52 6.02 3.59 12.08
C CYS A 52 6.36 4.24 13.42
N ASP A 53 7.31 5.16 13.39
CA ASP A 53 7.79 5.85 14.58
C ASP A 53 8.28 7.23 14.18
N GLU A 54 8.30 8.14 15.14
CA GLU A 54 8.80 9.49 14.92
C GLU A 54 10.18 9.70 15.57
N GLY A 55 10.81 10.83 15.27
CA GLY A 55 12.03 11.24 15.96
C GLY A 55 11.77 11.73 17.41
N PRO A 56 12.82 11.82 18.25
CA PRO A 56 12.66 12.23 19.66
C PRO A 56 12.11 13.65 19.80
N ASN A 57 12.33 14.51 18.80
CA ASN A 57 11.85 15.89 18.77
C ASN A 57 10.32 16.03 18.79
N VAL A 58 9.58 14.95 18.48
CA VAL A 58 8.11 14.92 18.54
C VAL A 58 7.61 13.76 19.42
N GLY A 59 8.48 13.21 20.26
CA GLY A 59 8.13 12.20 21.27
C GLY A 59 8.22 10.74 20.82
N GLY A 60 8.89 10.46 19.70
CA GLY A 60 9.15 9.11 19.19
C GLY A 60 10.48 8.48 19.64
N PHE A 61 10.67 7.20 19.37
CA PHE A 61 11.91 6.47 19.71
C PHE A 61 12.94 6.45 18.58
N HIS A 62 12.59 6.97 17.40
CA HIS A 62 13.42 6.92 16.19
C HIS A 62 13.81 5.49 15.75
N THR A 63 12.91 4.54 15.94
CA THR A 63 13.13 3.10 15.69
C THR A 63 12.60 2.62 14.33
N ALA A 64 11.72 3.40 13.71
CA ALA A 64 11.14 3.13 12.40
C ALA A 64 10.94 4.44 11.61
N PRO A 65 10.71 4.38 10.29
CA PRO A 65 10.40 5.56 9.50
C PRO A 65 9.12 6.26 9.96
N ALA A 66 9.14 7.60 9.92
CA ALA A 66 7.93 8.40 10.20
C ALA A 66 6.78 8.06 9.25
N PRO A 67 5.51 8.17 9.69
CA PRO A 67 4.34 7.99 8.85
C PRO A 67 4.42 8.72 7.50
N LEU A 68 4.98 9.93 7.49
CA LEU A 68 5.11 10.73 6.27
C LEU A 68 6.04 10.07 5.23
N HIS A 69 7.07 9.34 5.66
CA HIS A 69 7.94 8.59 4.75
C HIS A 69 7.19 7.45 4.05
N TYR A 70 6.32 6.74 4.78
CA TYR A 70 5.49 5.69 4.18
C TYR A 70 4.46 6.26 3.21
N PHE A 71 3.86 7.40 3.54
CA PHE A 71 2.97 8.10 2.61
C PHE A 71 3.71 8.50 1.33
N ALA A 72 4.90 9.10 1.44
CA ALA A 72 5.73 9.43 0.28
C ALA A 72 6.09 8.18 -0.56
N ALA A 73 6.46 7.08 0.10
CA ALA A 73 6.75 5.82 -0.58
C ALA A 73 5.53 5.27 -1.34
N SER A 74 4.30 5.38 -0.79
CA SER A 74 3.07 4.93 -1.45
C SER A 74 2.64 5.76 -2.66
N ILE A 75 3.21 6.96 -2.83
CA ILE A 75 3.01 7.78 -4.02
C ILE A 75 4.05 7.43 -5.07
N ALA A 76 5.27 7.09 -4.64
CA ALA A 76 6.40 6.81 -5.52
C ALA A 76 6.31 5.44 -6.22
N PHE A 77 5.61 4.47 -5.63
CA PHE A 77 5.46 3.09 -6.11
C PHE A 77 3.98 2.69 -6.18
#